data_AF-A0A9Q9X5J3-F1
#
_entry.id   AF-A0A9Q9X5J3-F1
#
_cell.length_a   1.000
_cell.length_b   1.000
_cell.length_c   1.000
_cell.angle_alpha   90.00
_cell.angle_beta   90.00
_cell.angle_gamma   90.00
#
_symmetry.space_group_name_H-M   'P 1'
#
loop_
_entity.id
_entity.type
_entity.pdbx_description
1 polymer ?
#
loop_
_entity_poly.entity_id
_entity_poly.type
_entity_poly.pdbx_seq_one_letter_code
_entity_poly.pdbx_strand_id
1 'polypeptide(L)'
;MRLLLEESKDAGIRTLVMLDEQGEQLERIEEGLDQINQDMKEAEKNLTDLGKCCGLCSCDKLKDFEASGAYKKVWGNNQDGVVSSQPSSRVMDEREKMTMSGGYIRRVTNDAMEDEMEENLAQVSSILGNLRSMALDMGNEIDTQNIQIERIQSKAMVNESRINEANQRATKLISR
;
A
#
# COMPACT_ATOMS: atom_id res chain seq x y z
N MET A 1 10.42 30.80 -14.09
CA MET A 1 10.78 29.35 -14.12
C MET A 1 11.16 28.85 -12.73
N ARG A 2 12.14 29.45 -12.05
CA ARG A 2 12.51 29.11 -10.66
C ARG A 2 11.33 29.04 -9.69
N LEU A 3 10.48 30.07 -9.66
CA LEU A 3 9.30 30.12 -8.78
C LEU A 3 8.32 28.95 -9.00
N LEU A 4 8.07 28.57 -10.26
CA LEU A 4 7.19 27.45 -10.60
C LEU A 4 7.79 26.10 -10.13
N LEU A 5 9.11 25.96 -10.17
CA LEU A 5 9.80 24.74 -9.74
C LEU A 5 9.86 24.63 -8.23
N GLU A 6 10.06 25.75 -7.52
CA GLU A 6 9.96 25.79 -6.05
C GLU A 6 8.54 25.45 -5.59
N GLU A 7 7.52 26.02 -6.22
CA GLU A 7 6.11 25.68 -5.96
C GLU A 7 5.83 24.19 -6.24
N SER A 8 6.34 23.66 -7.36
CA SER A 8 6.21 22.23 -7.68
C SER A 8 6.90 21.34 -6.65
N LYS A 9 8.05 21.76 -6.12
CA LYS A 9 8.78 21.04 -5.07
C LYS A 9 7.95 21.00 -3.79
N ASP A 10 7.37 22.12 -3.38
CA ASP A 10 6.56 22.20 -2.16
C ASP A 10 5.26 21.39 -2.28
N ALA A 11 4.61 21.41 -3.45
CA ALA A 11 3.49 20.53 -3.75
C ALA A 11 3.91 19.05 -3.68
N GLY A 12 5.06 18.69 -4.27
CA GLY A 12 5.61 17.33 -4.21
C GLY A 12 5.87 16.84 -2.79
N ILE A 13 6.44 17.69 -1.93
CA ILE A 13 6.66 17.37 -0.50
C ILE A 13 5.33 17.08 0.20
N ARG A 14 4.31 17.94 -0.01
CA ARG A 14 2.98 17.71 0.59
C ARG A 14 2.37 16.40 0.12
N THR A 15 2.52 16.07 -1.16
CA THR A 15 2.04 14.80 -1.71
C THR A 15 2.73 13.60 -1.07
N LEU A 16 4.06 13.64 -0.90
CA LEU A 16 4.79 12.58 -0.20
C LEU A 16 4.32 12.38 1.24
N VAL A 17 4.11 13.47 1.99
CA VAL A 17 3.56 13.39 3.36
C VAL A 17 2.16 12.77 3.35
N MET A 18 1.30 13.17 2.41
CA MET A 18 -0.03 12.58 2.31
C MET A 18 -0.01 11.10 1.91
N LEU A 19 0.96 10.68 1.08
CA LEU A 19 1.12 9.27 0.71
C LEU A 19 1.57 8.44 1.92
N ASP A 20 2.52 8.95 2.71
CA ASP A 20 2.97 8.32 3.95
C ASP A 20 1.81 8.14 4.95
N GLU A 21 1.05 9.21 5.22
CA GLU A 21 -0.15 9.15 6.08
C GLU A 21 -1.22 8.17 5.56
N GLN A 22 -1.41 8.10 4.24
CA GLN A 22 -2.32 7.13 3.61
C GLN A 22 -1.83 5.69 3.76
N GLY A 23 -0.51 5.46 3.64
CA GLY A 23 0.10 4.15 3.86
C GLY A 23 -0.19 3.63 5.26
N GLU A 24 0.01 4.45 6.30
CA GLU A 24 -0.33 4.07 7.66
C GLU A 24 -1.84 3.80 7.86
N GLN A 25 -2.70 4.53 7.16
CA GLN A 25 -4.15 4.26 7.20
C GLN A 25 -4.49 2.89 6.61
N LEU A 26 -3.86 2.52 5.49
CA LEU A 26 -4.06 1.22 4.87
C LEU A 26 -3.54 0.09 5.78
N GLU A 27 -2.42 0.28 6.47
CA GLU A 27 -1.91 -0.68 7.45
C GLU A 27 -2.91 -0.91 8.58
N ARG A 28 -3.45 0.16 9.19
CA ARG A 28 -4.49 0.05 10.23
C ARG A 28 -5.75 -0.66 9.73
N ILE A 29 -6.14 -0.45 8.47
CA ILE A 29 -7.29 -1.14 7.86
C ILE A 29 -6.99 -2.62 7.69
N GLU A 30 -5.80 -2.97 7.20
CA GLU A 30 -5.38 -4.35 7.02
C GLU A 30 -5.33 -5.10 8.36
N GLU A 31 -4.77 -4.50 9.41
CA GLU A 31 -4.79 -5.03 10.78
C GLU A 31 -6.22 -5.21 11.31
N GLY A 32 -7.10 -4.23 11.07
CA GLY A 32 -8.51 -4.32 11.46
C GLY A 32 -9.23 -5.48 10.79
N LEU A 33 -8.93 -5.78 9.52
CA LEU A 33 -9.46 -6.94 8.81
C LEU A 33 -8.91 -8.26 9.36
N ASP A 34 -7.64 -8.28 9.79
CA ASP A 34 -7.04 -9.43 10.47
C ASP A 34 -7.73 -9.70 11.81
N GLN A 35 -8.02 -8.64 12.59
CA GLN A 35 -8.77 -8.77 13.83
C GLN A 35 -10.19 -9.27 13.60
N ILE A 36 -10.93 -8.71 12.64
CA ILE A 36 -12.29 -9.17 12.30
C ILE A 36 -12.27 -10.66 11.94
N ASN A 37 -11.26 -11.10 11.17
CA ASN A 37 -11.16 -12.50 10.81
C ASN A 37 -10.96 -13.40 12.05
N GLN A 38 -10.16 -12.97 13.02
CA GLN A 38 -9.97 -13.69 14.30
C GLN A 38 -11.26 -13.72 15.12
N ASP A 39 -11.92 -12.58 15.30
CA ASP A 39 -13.17 -12.46 16.07
C ASP A 39 -14.26 -13.34 15.48
N MET A 40 -14.35 -13.42 14.15
CA MET A 40 -15.31 -14.28 13.46
C MET A 40 -15.07 -15.77 13.70
N LYS A 41 -13.82 -16.21 13.91
CA LYS A 41 -13.54 -17.61 14.32
C LYS A 41 -14.17 -17.92 15.67
N GLU A 42 -14.03 -16.99 16.62
CA GLU A 42 -14.60 -17.17 17.95
C GLU A 42 -16.14 -17.09 17.91
N ALA A 43 -16.69 -16.13 17.19
CA ALA A 43 -18.13 -15.97 17.02
C ALA A 43 -18.78 -17.24 16.43
N GLU A 44 -18.18 -17.83 15.38
CA GLU A 44 -18.67 -19.06 14.77
C GLU A 44 -18.60 -20.27 15.71
N LYS A 45 -17.55 -20.36 16.53
CA LYS A 45 -17.43 -21.40 17.56
C LYS A 45 -18.56 -21.27 18.59
N ASN A 46 -18.81 -20.05 19.06
CA ASN A 46 -19.88 -19.77 20.01
C ASN A 46 -21.27 -20.07 19.41
N LEU A 47 -21.51 -19.70 18.15
CA LEU A 47 -22.75 -20.05 17.43
C LEU A 47 -22.90 -21.57 17.25
N THR A 48 -21.81 -22.27 16.98
CA THR A 48 -21.80 -23.74 16.89
C THR A 48 -22.17 -24.37 18.23
N ASP A 49 -21.62 -23.86 19.33
CA ASP A 49 -21.91 -24.37 20.67
C ASP A 49 -23.36 -24.07 21.10
N LEU A 50 -23.91 -22.90 20.75
CA LEU A 50 -25.32 -22.57 20.94
C LEU A 50 -26.25 -23.46 20.09
N GLY A 51 -25.82 -23.87 18.89
CA GLY A 51 -26.58 -24.75 18.01
C GLY A 51 -26.68 -26.21 18.49
N LYS A 52 -25.85 -26.64 19.44
CA LYS A 52 -25.89 -27.98 20.03
C LYS A 52 -27.03 -28.07 21.04
N CYS A 53 -28.21 -28.45 20.57
CA CYS A 53 -29.37 -28.72 21.43
C CYS A 53 -29.16 -30.00 22.29
N CYS A 54 -29.39 -29.87 23.60
CA CYS A 54 -29.61 -30.94 24.60
C CYS A 54 -28.80 -32.24 24.43
N GLY A 55 -27.49 -32.19 24.72
CA GLY A 55 -26.70 -33.29 25.31
C GLY A 55 -26.52 -34.63 24.56
N LEU A 56 -27.32 -34.94 23.54
CA LEU A 56 -27.35 -36.27 22.89
C LEU A 56 -27.80 -36.27 21.42
N CYS A 57 -28.18 -35.14 20.82
CA CYS A 57 -28.56 -35.09 19.40
C CYS A 57 -27.45 -34.49 18.52
N SER A 58 -26.93 -35.29 17.59
CA SER A 58 -26.05 -34.85 16.50
C SER A 58 -26.83 -33.99 15.50
N CYS A 59 -27.03 -32.70 15.81
CA CYS A 59 -27.40 -31.74 14.78
C CYS A 59 -26.21 -31.56 13.84
N ASP A 60 -26.49 -31.52 12.53
CA ASP A 60 -25.53 -31.65 11.42
C ASP A 60 -24.17 -30.98 11.67
N LYS A 61 -23.08 -31.73 11.40
CA LYS A 61 -21.71 -31.17 11.43
C LYS A 61 -21.68 -29.94 10.52
N LEU A 62 -21.44 -28.79 11.13
CA LEU A 62 -21.41 -27.50 10.44
C LEU A 62 -20.28 -27.48 9.40
N LYS A 63 -20.55 -26.81 8.27
CA LYS A 63 -19.52 -26.52 7.27
C LYS A 63 -18.49 -25.59 7.88
N ASP A 64 -17.24 -26.05 7.85
CA ASP A 64 -16.07 -25.28 8.21
C ASP A 64 -15.83 -24.21 7.13
N PHE A 65 -16.07 -22.95 7.48
CA PHE A 65 -15.86 -21.82 6.57
C PHE A 65 -14.39 -21.71 6.16
N GLU A 66 -13.48 -22.11 7.05
CA GLU A 66 -12.04 -22.08 6.80
C GLU A 66 -11.60 -23.11 5.75
N ALA A 67 -12.39 -24.18 5.56
CA ALA A 67 -12.18 -25.16 4.52
C ALA A 67 -12.59 -24.64 3.12
N SER A 68 -13.21 -23.46 3.02
CA SER A 68 -13.56 -22.88 1.73
C SER A 68 -12.31 -22.47 0.94
N GLY A 69 -12.31 -22.73 -0.37
CA GLY A 69 -11.17 -22.40 -1.24
C GLY A 69 -10.88 -20.89 -1.28
N ALA A 70 -11.91 -20.06 -1.17
CA ALA A 70 -11.78 -18.60 -1.12
C ALA A 70 -11.07 -18.14 0.17
N TYR A 71 -11.46 -18.69 1.32
CA TYR A 71 -10.79 -18.41 2.59
C TYR A 71 -9.33 -18.87 2.56
N LYS A 72 -9.06 -20.09 2.11
CA LYS A 72 -7.69 -20.63 2.05
C LYS A 72 -6.79 -19.83 1.11
N LYS A 73 -7.33 -19.28 0.01
CA LYS A 73 -6.57 -18.43 -0.91
C LYS A 73 -6.11 -17.13 -0.25
N VAL A 74 -6.93 -16.53 0.60
CA VAL A 74 -6.67 -15.22 1.23
C VAL A 74 -5.94 -15.35 2.57
N TRP A 75 -6.31 -16.35 3.37
CA TRP A 75 -5.83 -16.54 4.76
C TRP A 75 -5.03 -17.83 4.98
N GLY A 76 -5.05 -18.75 4.04
CA GLY A 76 -4.49 -20.10 4.20
C GLY A 76 -3.04 -20.26 3.73
N ASN A 77 -2.48 -19.26 3.04
CA ASN A 77 -1.10 -19.29 2.60
C ASN A 77 -0.24 -18.39 3.50
N ASN A 78 0.50 -19.02 4.40
CA ASN A 78 1.65 -18.44 5.09
C ASN A 78 2.90 -18.43 4.18
N GLN A 79 2.68 -18.17 2.89
CA GLN A 79 3.73 -17.82 1.95
C GLN A 79 3.59 -16.32 1.77
N ASP A 80 4.03 -15.60 2.81
CA ASP A 80 4.75 -14.36 2.62
C ASP A 80 5.67 -14.60 1.42
N GLY A 81 5.21 -14.17 0.25
CA GLY A 81 6.06 -14.11 -0.92
C GLY A 81 7.18 -13.20 -0.48
N VAL A 82 8.32 -13.79 -0.11
CA VAL A 82 9.55 -13.11 0.25
C VAL A 82 9.64 -11.92 -0.67
N VAL A 83 9.36 -10.73 -0.12
CA VAL A 83 9.44 -9.51 -0.88
C VAL A 83 10.93 -9.30 -1.07
N SER A 84 11.48 -9.96 -2.10
CA SER A 84 12.83 -9.78 -2.59
C SER A 84 12.96 -8.44 -3.33
N SER A 85 12.17 -7.43 -2.93
CA SER A 85 12.57 -6.04 -3.06
C SER A 85 13.39 -5.66 -1.83
N GLN A 86 14.45 -6.42 -1.55
CA GLN A 86 15.65 -5.73 -1.09
C GLN A 86 15.87 -4.66 -2.15
N PRO A 87 15.90 -3.36 -1.81
CA PRO A 87 16.20 -2.36 -2.81
C PRO A 87 17.52 -2.82 -3.40
N SER A 88 17.50 -3.18 -4.69
CA SER A 88 18.75 -3.27 -5.42
C SER A 88 19.34 -1.91 -5.15
N SER A 89 20.40 -1.87 -4.34
CA SER A 89 21.29 -0.75 -4.32
C SER A 89 21.68 -0.63 -5.78
N ARG A 90 20.97 0.23 -6.51
CA ARG A 90 21.50 0.86 -7.69
C ARG A 90 22.67 1.63 -7.10
N VAL A 91 23.79 0.94 -6.94
CA VAL A 91 25.08 1.46 -7.35
C VAL A 91 24.76 2.03 -8.72
N MET A 92 24.42 3.32 -8.70
CA MET A 92 24.34 4.14 -9.88
C MET A 92 25.69 3.88 -10.53
N ASP A 93 25.68 3.07 -11.59
CA ASP A 93 26.85 2.89 -12.41
C ASP A 93 27.25 4.31 -12.80
N GLU A 94 28.41 4.73 -12.30
CA GLU A 94 28.94 6.09 -12.44
C GLU A 94 29.21 6.43 -13.92
N ARG A 95 28.92 5.48 -14.81
CA ARG A 95 29.05 5.55 -16.27
C ARG A 95 27.90 6.23 -17.01
N GLU A 96 26.75 6.51 -16.37
CA GLU A 96 25.68 7.33 -16.96
C GLU A 96 25.56 8.75 -16.37
N LYS A 97 26.55 9.20 -15.61
CA LYS A 97 26.83 10.64 -15.56
C LYS A 97 27.55 11.02 -16.85
N MET A 98 26.79 11.22 -17.92
CA MET A 98 27.15 12.25 -18.89
C MET A 98 27.20 13.57 -18.10
N THR A 99 28.35 13.82 -17.48
CA THR A 99 28.73 15.15 -17.06
C THR A 99 28.77 15.93 -18.35
N MET A 100 27.71 16.70 -18.60
CA MET A 100 27.74 17.79 -19.55
C MET A 100 28.90 18.68 -19.10
N SER A 101 30.10 18.42 -19.65
CA SER A 101 31.36 19.09 -19.31
C SER A 101 31.43 20.49 -19.90
N GLY A 102 30.28 21.12 -20.09
CA GLY A 102 30.08 22.46 -20.61
C GLY A 102 28.92 23.10 -19.85
N GLY A 103 29.03 24.40 -19.57
CA GLY A 103 27.98 25.16 -18.91
C GLY A 103 26.61 24.98 -19.58
N TYR A 104 25.55 25.17 -18.81
CA TYR A 104 24.16 25.12 -19.26
C TYR A 104 23.89 26.09 -20.42
N ILE A 105 24.66 27.18 -20.51
CA ILE A 105 24.58 28.14 -21.63
C ILE A 105 25.87 28.23 -22.45
N ARG A 106 25.70 28.48 -23.75
CA ARG A 106 26.81 28.85 -24.64
C ARG A 106 27.08 30.35 -24.50
N ARG A 107 28.20 30.69 -23.86
CA ARG A 107 28.65 32.07 -23.67
C ARG A 107 28.96 32.77 -24.99
N VAL A 108 28.48 34.00 -25.16
CA VAL A 108 28.68 34.84 -26.36
C VAL A 108 29.40 36.14 -25.98
N THR A 109 28.92 36.82 -24.94
CA THR A 109 29.49 38.10 -24.47
C THR A 109 30.40 37.95 -23.26
N ASN A 110 30.35 36.83 -22.55
CA ASN A 110 31.04 36.60 -21.26
C ASN A 110 30.75 37.73 -20.26
N ASP A 111 29.50 38.20 -20.21
CA ASP A 111 29.06 39.22 -19.29
C ASP A 111 28.40 38.62 -18.03
N ALA A 112 28.15 39.49 -17.04
CA ALA A 112 27.54 39.09 -15.78
C ALA A 112 26.11 38.56 -15.94
N MET A 113 25.41 38.89 -17.04
CA MET A 113 24.07 38.36 -17.29
C MET A 113 24.13 36.88 -17.70
N GLU A 114 25.11 36.52 -18.54
CA GLU A 114 25.38 35.12 -18.88
C GLU A 114 25.78 34.32 -17.62
N ASP A 115 26.60 34.89 -16.72
CA ASP A 115 26.93 34.23 -15.45
C ASP A 115 25.71 34.01 -14.55
N GLU A 116 24.81 35.00 -14.43
CA GLU A 116 23.57 34.85 -13.66
C GLU A 116 22.62 33.80 -14.28
N MET A 117 22.57 33.72 -15.61
CA MET A 117 21.77 32.72 -16.31
C MET A 117 22.30 31.30 -16.08
N GLU A 118 23.62 31.13 -16.12
CA GLU A 118 24.28 29.86 -15.80
C GLU A 118 23.99 29.42 -14.36
N GLU A 119 24.09 30.34 -13.39
CA GLU A 119 23.78 30.07 -11.98
C GLU A 119 22.30 29.68 -11.79
N ASN A 120 21.38 30.45 -12.39
CA ASN A 120 19.95 30.15 -12.33
C ASN A 120 19.62 28.79 -12.93
N LEU A 121 20.25 28.40 -14.04
CA LEU A 121 20.05 27.09 -14.67
C LEU A 121 20.67 25.95 -13.85
N ALA A 122 21.79 26.19 -13.17
CA ALA A 122 22.36 25.22 -12.23
C ALA A 122 21.40 24.96 -11.06
N GLN A 123 20.78 25.99 -10.50
CA GLN A 123 19.77 25.85 -9.45
C GLN A 123 18.52 25.12 -9.96
N VAL A 124 18.04 25.45 -11.17
CA VAL A 124 16.92 24.75 -11.82
C VAL A 124 17.21 23.26 -12.02
N SER A 125 18.42 22.92 -12.47
CA SER A 125 18.88 21.54 -12.64
C SER A 125 18.87 20.76 -11.32
N SER A 126 19.31 21.38 -10.23
CA SER A 126 19.26 20.80 -8.89
C SER A 126 17.81 20.55 -8.43
N ILE A 127 16.92 21.52 -8.58
CA ILE A 127 15.49 21.37 -8.21
C ILE A 127 14.84 20.27 -9.05
N LEU A 128 15.13 20.21 -10.35
CA LEU A 128 14.63 19.16 -11.23
C LEU A 128 15.13 17.77 -10.80
N GLY A 129 16.39 17.66 -10.36
CA GLY A 129 16.93 16.45 -9.76
C GLY A 129 16.12 15.99 -8.54
N ASN A 130 15.80 16.92 -7.63
CA ASN A 130 14.99 16.62 -6.46
C ASN A 130 13.56 16.22 -6.84
N LEU A 131 12.93 16.92 -7.79
CA LEU A 131 11.60 16.57 -8.31
C LEU A 131 11.58 15.17 -8.92
N ARG A 132 12.64 14.78 -9.65
CA ARG A 132 12.78 13.42 -10.20
C ARG A 132 12.84 12.37 -9.09
N SER A 133 13.65 12.60 -8.05
CA SER A 133 13.72 11.67 -6.92
C SER A 133 12.37 11.52 -6.24
N MET A 134 11.69 12.64 -5.91
CA MET A 134 10.35 12.59 -5.32
C MET A 134 9.34 11.88 -6.22
N ALA A 135 9.39 12.07 -7.54
CA ALA A 135 8.51 11.36 -8.46
C ALA A 135 8.72 9.85 -8.47
N LEU A 136 9.98 9.39 -8.32
CA LEU A 136 10.29 7.97 -8.19
C LEU A 136 9.81 7.41 -6.85
N ASP A 137 10.02 8.15 -5.76
CA ASP A 137 9.60 7.75 -4.41
C ASP A 137 8.07 7.65 -4.33
N MET A 138 7.35 8.67 -4.83
CA MET A 138 5.88 8.65 -4.93
C MET A 138 5.39 7.47 -5.78
N GLY A 139 6.06 7.19 -6.91
CA GLY A 139 5.69 6.08 -7.78
C GLY A 139 5.80 4.73 -7.09
N ASN A 140 6.92 4.48 -6.41
CA ASN A 140 7.13 3.22 -5.67
C ASN A 140 6.11 3.08 -4.52
N GLU A 141 5.85 4.15 -3.78
CA GLU A 141 4.89 4.12 -2.67
C GLU A 141 3.47 3.82 -3.16
N ILE A 142 3.04 4.44 -4.27
CA ILE A 142 1.74 4.15 -4.89
C ILE A 142 1.66 2.69 -5.33
N ASP A 143 2.71 2.13 -5.96
CA ASP A 143 2.71 0.73 -6.39
C ASP A 143 2.60 -0.22 -5.19
N THR A 144 3.31 0.07 -4.09
CA THR A 144 3.21 -0.70 -2.85
C THR A 144 1.82 -0.63 -2.23
N GLN A 145 1.24 0.57 -2.12
CA GLN A 145 -0.11 0.77 -1.60
C GLN A 145 -1.17 0.11 -2.48
N ASN A 146 -1.02 0.12 -3.81
CA ASN A 146 -1.95 -0.57 -4.71
C ASN A 146 -2.01 -2.08 -4.44
N ILE A 147 -0.85 -2.73 -4.26
CA ILE A 147 -0.80 -4.15 -3.91
C ILE A 147 -1.45 -4.39 -2.53
N GLN A 148 -1.22 -3.49 -1.57
CA GLN A 148 -1.85 -3.57 -0.25
C GLN A 148 -3.38 -3.47 -0.36
N ILE A 149 -3.91 -2.56 -1.17
CA ILE A 149 -5.35 -2.41 -1.41
C ILE A 149 -5.95 -3.69 -2.00
N GLU A 150 -5.27 -4.36 -2.92
CA GLU A 150 -5.75 -5.65 -3.48
C GLU A 150 -5.85 -6.74 -2.40
N ARG A 151 -4.89 -6.78 -1.46
CA ARG A 151 -4.95 -7.69 -0.30
C ARG A 151 -6.11 -7.34 0.64
N ILE A 152 -6.25 -6.05 0.99
CA ILE A 152 -7.34 -5.52 1.81
C ILE A 152 -8.69 -5.88 1.19
N GLN A 153 -8.87 -5.64 -0.10
CA GLN A 153 -10.11 -5.97 -0.81
C GLN A 153 -10.42 -7.46 -0.73
N SER A 154 -9.41 -8.31 -0.93
CA SER A 154 -9.56 -9.77 -0.83
C SER A 154 -9.95 -10.23 0.58
N LYS A 155 -9.29 -9.70 1.62
CA LYS A 155 -9.61 -9.95 3.03
C LYS A 155 -11.03 -9.48 3.37
N ALA A 156 -11.40 -8.28 2.94
CA ALA A 156 -12.72 -7.68 3.16
C ALA A 156 -13.85 -8.52 2.56
N MET A 157 -13.73 -8.95 1.30
CA MET A 157 -14.75 -9.80 0.65
C MET A 157 -14.97 -11.13 1.39
N VAL A 158 -13.87 -11.76 1.86
CA VAL A 158 -13.98 -13.01 2.61
C VAL A 158 -14.62 -12.78 3.98
N ASN A 159 -14.21 -11.73 4.69
CA ASN A 159 -14.78 -11.37 5.99
C ASN A 159 -16.28 -11.03 5.87
N GLU A 160 -16.67 -10.26 4.85
CA GLU A 160 -18.08 -9.92 4.59
C GLU A 160 -18.92 -11.18 4.37
N SER A 161 -18.47 -12.09 3.50
CA SER A 161 -19.14 -13.37 3.24
C SER A 161 -19.29 -14.19 4.53
N ARG A 162 -18.22 -14.24 5.34
CA ARG A 162 -18.18 -14.93 6.63
C ARG A 162 -19.19 -14.37 7.63
N ILE A 163 -19.21 -13.05 7.78
CA ILE A 163 -20.14 -12.33 8.67
C ILE A 163 -21.58 -12.57 8.23
N ASN A 164 -21.87 -12.48 6.93
CA ASN A 164 -23.21 -12.72 6.40
C ASN A 164 -23.68 -14.16 6.68
N GLU A 165 -22.83 -15.17 6.51
CA GLU A 165 -23.17 -16.55 6.81
C GLU A 165 -23.41 -16.76 8.32
N ALA A 166 -22.52 -16.25 9.17
CA ALA A 166 -22.67 -16.32 10.62
C ALA A 166 -23.95 -15.62 11.11
N ASN A 167 -24.28 -14.46 10.55
CA ASN A 167 -25.50 -13.72 10.89
C ASN A 167 -26.78 -14.48 10.48
N GLN A 168 -26.79 -15.10 9.30
CA GLN A 168 -27.89 -15.98 8.89
C GLN A 168 -28.05 -17.18 9.86
N ARG A 169 -26.95 -17.76 10.32
CA ARG A 169 -26.95 -18.85 11.31
C ARG A 169 -27.52 -18.37 12.65
N ALA A 170 -27.03 -17.24 13.16
CA ALA A 170 -27.52 -16.65 14.41
C ALA A 170 -29.03 -16.38 14.36
N THR A 171 -29.51 -15.79 13.26
CA THR A 171 -30.94 -15.52 13.05
C THR A 171 -31.77 -16.80 13.11
N LYS A 172 -31.31 -17.90 12.46
CA LYS A 172 -31.99 -19.20 12.50
C LYS A 172 -32.06 -19.82 13.89
N LEU A 173 -31.03 -19.62 14.71
CA LEU A 173 -31.00 -20.10 16.10
C LEU A 173 -31.97 -19.34 17.00
N ILE A 174 -32.13 -18.03 16.78
CA ILE A 174 -33.07 -17.18 17.53
C ILE A 174 -34.52 -17.41 17.08
N SER A 175 -34.74 -17.74 15.80
CA SER A 175 -36.07 -18.03 15.26
C SER A 175 -36.58 -19.44 15.55
N ARG A 176 -35.80 -20.27 16.25
CA ARG A 176 -36.21 -21.61 16.72
C ARG A 176 -36.92 -21.51 18.06
#